data_AF-A0A7Z7FTS6-F1
#
_entry.id   AF-A0A7Z7FTS6-F1
#
_cell.length_a   1.000
_cell.length_b   1.000
_cell.length_c   1.000
_cell.angle_alpha   90.00
_cell.angle_beta   90.00
_cell.angle_gamma   90.00
#
_symmetry.space_group_name_H-M   'P 1'
#
loop_
_entity.id
_entity.type
_entity.pdbx_description
1 polymer ?
#
loop_
_entity_poly.entity_id
_entity_poly.type
_entity_poly.pdbx_seq_one_letter_code
_entity_poly.pdbx_strand_id
1 'polypeptide(L)'
;MTASVGATRHNGEVLDSAPYRTADLYRPGVLADLSPARPAPVPVVPAVPGQTGHLARVVARSSDRVSWLRARSRGITATDVAKLSSPRSIRAAAYDKLHGTGFSGNVFTQHGRSREPEIAAWVAATHGIEPSDLLFHAERDRRHLATPDGLVARSGGKLELAEIKTTNKPFRSIPRPYLRQIWWQQYVLGAERTLFVWEQHDGFVPLRDEPECRWVDRDDAEIAKLVALAADLIELLRQATSAGAPATVSVTEAGAASGPAASTTPTGMRVSATA
;
A
#
# COMPACT_ATOMS: atom_id res chain seq x y z
N MET A 1 9.38 -60.59 0.03
CA MET A 1 8.41 -59.47 -0.07
C MET A 1 9.19 -58.18 -0.13
N THR A 2 9.43 -57.69 -1.34
CA THR A 2 10.07 -56.40 -1.64
C THR A 2 8.96 -55.40 -1.92
N ALA A 3 8.75 -54.43 -1.04
CA ALA A 3 7.84 -53.32 -1.27
C ALA A 3 8.65 -52.04 -1.44
N SER A 4 8.69 -51.57 -2.69
CA SER A 4 9.15 -50.26 -3.11
C SER A 4 8.23 -49.18 -2.53
N VAL A 5 8.80 -48.16 -1.88
CA VAL A 5 8.06 -46.94 -1.52
C VAL A 5 8.52 -45.84 -2.46
N GLY A 6 7.59 -45.42 -3.32
CA GLY A 6 7.80 -44.43 -4.36
C GLY A 6 8.14 -43.06 -3.79
N ALA A 7 9.14 -42.43 -4.40
CA ALA A 7 9.44 -41.03 -4.21
C ALA A 7 8.34 -40.18 -4.86
N THR A 8 7.43 -39.65 -4.04
CA THR A 8 6.49 -38.61 -4.47
C THR A 8 7.27 -37.32 -4.66
N ARG A 9 7.65 -37.04 -5.91
CA ARG A 9 8.10 -35.71 -6.33
C ARG A 9 6.92 -34.76 -6.23
N HIS A 10 6.91 -33.88 -5.24
CA HIS A 10 6.01 -32.73 -5.25
C HIS A 10 6.60 -31.67 -6.19
N ASN A 11 5.94 -31.54 -7.34
CA ASN A 11 6.16 -30.47 -8.31
C ASN A 11 5.95 -29.13 -7.62
N GLY A 12 7.04 -28.45 -7.28
CA GLY A 12 7.04 -27.02 -7.04
C GLY A 12 6.77 -26.30 -8.36
N GLU A 13 5.50 -26.23 -8.75
CA GLU A 13 5.08 -25.26 -9.76
C GLU A 13 5.22 -23.87 -9.13
N VAL A 14 6.29 -23.18 -9.55
CA VAL A 14 6.42 -21.74 -9.43
C VAL A 14 5.28 -21.15 -10.24
N LEU A 15 4.20 -20.75 -9.56
CA LEU A 15 3.13 -19.99 -10.20
C LEU A 15 3.73 -18.65 -10.65
N ASP A 16 3.77 -18.54 -11.97
CA ASP A 16 4.24 -17.44 -12.78
C ASP A 16 3.83 -16.09 -12.16
N SER A 17 4.83 -15.36 -11.67
CA SER A 17 4.69 -13.97 -11.28
C SER A 17 4.47 -13.16 -12.55
N ALA A 18 3.22 -13.11 -13.02
CA ALA A 18 2.85 -12.27 -14.16
C ALA A 18 3.43 -10.87 -13.96
N PRO A 19 4.15 -10.31 -14.96
CA PRO A 19 4.88 -9.07 -14.81
C PRO A 19 3.89 -7.91 -14.91
N TYR A 20 3.16 -7.63 -13.83
CA TYR A 20 2.61 -6.30 -13.68
C TYR A 20 3.81 -5.37 -13.60
N ARG A 21 4.11 -4.65 -14.69
CA ARG A 21 5.03 -3.51 -14.61
C ARG A 21 4.45 -2.59 -13.55
N THR A 22 5.13 -2.46 -12.42
CA THR A 22 4.70 -1.62 -11.30
C THR A 22 4.37 -0.20 -11.77
N ALA A 23 5.05 0.28 -12.82
CA ALA A 23 4.77 1.52 -13.52
C ALA A 23 3.30 1.69 -14.00
N ASP A 24 2.63 0.62 -14.43
CA ASP A 24 1.22 0.69 -14.86
C ASP A 24 0.26 0.94 -13.70
N LEU A 25 0.66 0.59 -12.47
CA LEU A 25 -0.09 0.81 -11.24
C LEU A 25 0.04 2.25 -10.72
N TYR A 26 0.99 3.02 -11.25
CA TYR A 26 1.23 4.44 -10.96
C TYR A 26 0.88 5.36 -12.13
N ARG A 27 0.19 4.88 -13.17
CA ARG A 27 -0.22 5.74 -14.28
C ARG A 27 -0.95 6.98 -13.76
N PRO A 28 -0.83 8.13 -14.46
CA PRO A 28 -1.52 9.36 -14.11
C PRO A 28 -3.00 9.15 -13.78
N GLY A 29 -3.76 8.29 -14.46
CA GLY A 29 -5.16 8.03 -14.10
C GLY A 29 -5.39 7.44 -12.69
N VAL A 30 -4.49 6.57 -12.21
CA VAL A 30 -4.60 5.94 -10.87
C VAL A 30 -4.13 6.88 -9.75
N LEU A 31 -3.22 7.80 -10.05
CA LEU A 31 -2.76 8.86 -9.12
C LEU A 31 -3.58 10.18 -9.26
N ALA A 32 -4.20 10.45 -10.40
CA ALA A 32 -4.97 11.68 -10.70
C ALA A 32 -6.42 11.57 -10.21
N ASP A 33 -6.98 10.36 -10.10
CA ASP A 33 -8.18 10.12 -9.28
C ASP A 33 -7.95 10.40 -7.78
N LEU A 34 -6.71 10.78 -7.40
CA LEU A 34 -6.26 11.10 -6.05
C LEU A 34 -5.65 12.52 -5.99
N SER A 35 -6.35 13.47 -6.64
CA SER A 35 -6.07 14.91 -6.73
C SER A 35 -5.57 15.53 -5.40
N PRO A 36 -4.62 16.49 -5.43
CA PRO A 36 -4.04 17.13 -4.23
C PRO A 36 -5.03 17.99 -3.44
N ALA A 37 -6.21 18.28 -4.00
CA ALA A 37 -7.23 19.12 -3.39
C ALA A 37 -8.58 18.38 -3.37
N ARG A 38 -8.79 17.51 -2.39
CA ARG A 38 -10.15 17.15 -1.98
C ARG A 38 -10.54 18.07 -0.82
N PRO A 39 -11.54 18.97 -0.97
CA PRO A 39 -11.98 19.80 0.13
C PRO A 39 -12.71 18.94 1.17
N ALA A 40 -12.28 19.01 2.43
CA ALA A 40 -12.80 18.27 3.59
C ALA A 40 -12.87 16.73 3.42
N PRO A 41 -12.81 15.93 4.50
CA PRO A 41 -12.94 14.49 4.38
C PRO A 41 -14.37 14.18 3.95
N VAL A 42 -14.59 13.91 2.66
CA VAL A 42 -15.79 13.20 2.21
C VAL A 42 -15.74 11.85 2.96
N PRO A 43 -16.76 11.48 3.74
CA PRO A 43 -16.80 10.18 4.40
C PRO A 43 -16.53 9.11 3.36
N VAL A 44 -15.42 8.38 3.52
CA VAL A 44 -15.08 7.30 2.59
C VAL A 44 -16.18 6.27 2.75
N VAL A 45 -16.90 5.97 1.65
CA VAL A 45 -17.84 4.84 1.60
C VAL A 45 -17.10 3.62 2.14
N PRO A 46 -17.66 2.88 3.13
CA PRO A 46 -16.98 1.73 3.71
C PRO A 46 -16.47 0.84 2.60
N ALA A 47 -15.16 0.58 2.59
CA ALA A 47 -14.55 -0.33 1.63
C ALA A 47 -15.18 -1.73 1.71
N VAL A 48 -15.78 -2.04 2.87
CA VAL A 48 -16.59 -3.23 3.15
C VAL A 48 -17.97 -2.79 3.66
N PRO A 49 -19.07 -3.13 2.97
CA PRO A 49 -20.43 -2.81 3.41
C PRO A 49 -20.71 -3.29 4.84
N GLY A 50 -21.35 -2.45 5.65
CA GLY A 50 -21.73 -2.77 7.04
C GLY A 50 -20.62 -2.63 8.09
N GLN A 51 -19.38 -2.32 7.70
CA GLN A 51 -18.30 -2.03 8.64
C GLN A 51 -18.30 -0.55 9.05
N THR A 52 -17.90 -0.27 10.30
CA THR A 52 -17.76 1.08 10.86
C THR A 52 -16.34 1.30 11.41
N GLY A 53 -16.01 2.56 11.71
CA GLY A 53 -14.71 2.92 12.30
C GLY A 53 -13.50 2.53 11.43
N HIS A 54 -12.49 1.92 12.03
CA HIS A 54 -11.28 1.49 11.32
C HIS A 54 -11.54 0.32 10.37
N LEU A 55 -12.51 -0.56 10.65
CA LEU A 55 -12.82 -1.71 9.81
C LEU A 55 -13.44 -1.30 8.46
N ALA A 56 -14.14 -0.16 8.42
CA ALA A 56 -14.62 0.44 7.17
C ALA A 56 -13.48 0.86 6.21
N ARG A 57 -12.24 0.92 6.70
CA ARG A 57 -11.06 1.40 5.97
C ARG A 57 -10.10 0.27 5.56
N VAL A 58 -10.51 -0.99 5.73
CA VAL A 58 -9.75 -2.17 5.28
C VAL A 58 -9.79 -2.24 3.76
N VAL A 59 -8.63 -2.39 3.11
CA VAL A 59 -8.51 -2.44 1.64
C VAL A 59 -7.95 -3.76 1.11
N ALA A 60 -7.28 -4.55 1.94
CA ALA A 60 -6.77 -5.87 1.59
C ALA A 60 -6.38 -6.65 2.86
N ARG A 61 -6.00 -7.93 2.69
CA ARG A 61 -5.44 -8.79 3.74
C ARG A 61 -4.13 -9.42 3.27
N SER A 62 -3.13 -9.53 4.13
CA SER A 62 -1.83 -10.12 3.76
C SER A 62 -1.90 -11.62 3.46
N SER A 63 -2.95 -12.30 3.94
CA SER A 63 -3.32 -13.67 3.57
C SER A 63 -3.64 -13.83 2.07
N ASP A 64 -4.18 -12.80 1.41
CA ASP A 64 -4.24 -12.70 -0.05
C ASP A 64 -3.05 -11.87 -0.55
N ARG A 65 -1.93 -12.56 -0.78
CA ARG A 65 -0.66 -11.93 -1.11
C ARG A 65 -0.72 -11.04 -2.35
N VAL A 66 -1.44 -11.47 -3.39
CA VAL A 66 -1.50 -10.75 -4.68
C VAL A 66 -2.31 -9.48 -4.53
N SER A 67 -3.52 -9.56 -3.95
CA SER A 67 -4.36 -8.39 -3.71
C SER A 67 -3.70 -7.41 -2.74
N TRP A 68 -3.02 -7.91 -1.71
CA TRP A 68 -2.28 -7.09 -0.75
C TRP A 68 -1.12 -6.34 -1.39
N LEU A 69 -0.30 -7.00 -2.22
CA LEU A 69 0.78 -6.34 -2.94
C LEU A 69 0.24 -5.26 -3.89
N ARG A 70 -0.82 -5.56 -4.63
CA ARG A 70 -1.49 -4.60 -5.53
C ARG A 70 -2.07 -3.40 -4.76
N ALA A 71 -2.68 -3.61 -3.60
CA ALA A 71 -3.23 -2.51 -2.80
C ALA A 71 -2.10 -1.63 -2.25
N ARG A 72 -1.02 -2.22 -1.72
CA ARG A 72 0.16 -1.51 -1.20
C ARG A 72 0.91 -0.73 -2.26
N SER A 73 0.93 -1.22 -3.50
CA SER A 73 1.54 -0.50 -4.62
C SER A 73 0.69 0.69 -5.07
N ARG A 74 -0.47 0.97 -4.48
CA ARG A 74 -1.29 2.15 -4.83
C ARG A 74 -1.23 3.26 -3.77
N GLY A 75 -0.39 3.10 -2.76
CA GLY A 75 -0.27 4.07 -1.68
C GLY A 75 1.12 4.10 -1.04
N ILE A 76 1.26 4.96 -0.03
CA ILE A 76 2.43 5.11 0.81
C ILE A 76 2.21 4.27 2.07
N THR A 77 3.08 3.28 2.30
CA THR A 77 2.99 2.36 3.42
C THR A 77 3.90 2.75 4.57
N ALA A 78 3.64 2.24 5.77
CA ALA A 78 4.52 2.41 6.92
C ALA A 78 5.99 2.05 6.62
N THR A 79 6.21 1.00 5.81
CA THR A 79 7.56 0.57 5.38
C THR A 79 8.24 1.58 4.46
N ASP A 80 7.48 2.32 3.65
CA ASP A 80 8.01 3.38 2.80
C ASP A 80 8.46 4.55 3.68
N VAL A 81 7.58 4.97 4.60
CA VAL A 81 7.80 6.09 5.53
C VAL A 81 8.94 5.82 6.51
N ALA A 82 9.14 4.57 6.92
CA ALA A 82 10.27 4.16 7.75
C ALA A 82 11.62 4.57 7.17
N LYS A 83 11.73 4.65 5.83
CA LYS A 83 12.95 5.04 5.10
C LYS A 83 13.08 6.56 4.91
N LEU A 84 12.02 7.34 5.09
CA LEU A 84 12.01 8.77 4.79
C LEU A 84 12.69 9.58 5.89
N SER A 85 13.81 10.23 5.56
CA SER A 85 14.56 11.09 6.48
C SER A 85 15.28 12.25 5.81
N SER A 86 15.24 12.33 4.48
CA SER A 86 15.95 13.33 3.68
C SER A 86 15.40 13.40 2.24
N PRO A 87 15.66 14.48 1.49
CA PRO A 87 15.30 14.55 0.07
C PRO A 87 15.86 13.39 -0.77
N ARG A 88 17.06 12.89 -0.42
CA ARG A 88 17.65 11.72 -1.08
C ARG A 88 16.84 10.46 -0.84
N SER A 89 16.39 10.23 0.40
CA SER A 89 15.56 9.06 0.73
C SER A 89 14.18 9.09 0.07
N ILE A 90 13.61 10.29 -0.14
CA ILE A 90 12.35 10.45 -0.87
C ILE A 90 12.52 10.03 -2.33
N ARG A 91 13.59 10.49 -3.00
CA ARG A 91 13.90 10.07 -4.38
C ARG A 91 14.13 8.56 -4.49
N ALA A 92 14.83 7.96 -3.53
CA ALA A 92 15.03 6.52 -3.48
C ALA A 92 13.71 5.76 -3.31
N ALA A 93 12.83 6.21 -2.40
CA ALA A 93 11.51 5.61 -2.22
C ALA A 93 10.62 5.75 -3.46
N ALA A 94 10.68 6.89 -4.16
CA ALA A 94 9.97 7.07 -5.42
C ALA A 94 10.48 6.11 -6.51
N TYR A 95 11.80 5.93 -6.59
CA TYR A 95 12.42 4.97 -7.51
C TYR A 95 11.97 3.54 -7.20
N ASP A 96 12.04 3.12 -5.94
CA ASP A 96 11.59 1.81 -5.46
C ASP A 96 10.11 1.56 -5.81
N LYS A 97 9.26 2.58 -5.69
CA LYS A 97 7.83 2.51 -6.02
C LYS A 97 7.61 2.31 -7.51
N LEU A 98 8.28 3.08 -8.36
CA LEU A 98 8.07 3.03 -9.82
C LEU A 98 8.66 1.77 -10.46
N HIS A 99 9.79 1.28 -9.97
CA HIS A 99 10.56 0.22 -10.62
C HIS A 99 10.57 -1.10 -9.84
N GLY A 100 10.06 -1.11 -8.61
CA GLY A 100 10.24 -2.22 -7.68
C GLY A 100 11.63 -2.22 -7.04
N THR A 101 11.82 -3.08 -6.04
CA THR A 101 13.06 -3.15 -5.24
C THR A 101 13.94 -4.35 -5.58
N GLY A 102 13.49 -5.25 -6.46
CA GLY A 102 14.14 -6.54 -6.74
C GLY A 102 14.21 -7.49 -5.53
N PHE A 103 13.68 -7.10 -4.37
CA PHE A 103 13.75 -7.87 -3.13
C PHE A 103 12.62 -8.92 -3.07
N SER A 104 12.97 -10.19 -3.18
CA SER A 104 12.04 -11.33 -3.08
C SER A 104 11.98 -11.96 -1.68
N GLY A 105 12.85 -11.52 -0.77
CA GLY A 105 13.03 -12.12 0.56
C GLY A 105 14.45 -12.66 0.76
N ASN A 106 14.79 -12.94 2.01
CA ASN A 106 16.00 -13.62 2.44
C ASN A 106 15.72 -14.47 3.68
N VAL A 107 16.73 -15.22 4.15
CA VAL A 107 16.64 -16.08 5.35
C VAL A 107 16.18 -15.32 6.60
N PHE A 108 16.56 -14.05 6.76
CA PHE A 108 16.13 -13.23 7.90
C PHE A 108 14.65 -12.88 7.83
N THR A 109 14.14 -12.52 6.65
CA THR A 109 12.70 -12.28 6.48
C THR A 109 11.87 -13.55 6.59
N GLN A 110 12.43 -14.69 6.21
CA GLN A 110 11.77 -15.99 6.37
C GLN A 110 11.69 -16.37 7.85
N HIS A 111 12.79 -16.21 8.60
CA HIS A 111 12.80 -16.41 10.04
C HIS A 111 11.81 -15.50 10.77
N GLY A 112 11.79 -14.21 10.43
CA GLY A 112 10.80 -13.27 10.97
C GLY A 112 9.37 -13.76 10.73
N ARG A 113 9.04 -14.15 9.49
CA ARG A 113 7.72 -14.71 9.15
C ARG A 113 7.38 -16.00 9.90
N SER A 114 8.35 -16.86 10.20
CA SER A 114 8.09 -18.09 10.96
C SER A 114 7.89 -17.81 12.45
N ARG A 115 8.54 -16.78 12.99
CA ARG A 115 8.44 -16.41 14.41
C ARG A 115 7.28 -15.49 14.73
N GLU A 116 6.82 -14.68 13.76
CA GLU A 116 5.75 -13.70 13.95
C GLU A 116 4.47 -14.28 14.60
N PRO A 117 3.92 -15.45 14.18
CA PRO A 117 2.74 -16.01 14.81
C PRO A 117 2.92 -16.36 16.30
N GLU A 118 4.12 -16.84 16.67
CA GLU A 118 4.47 -17.25 18.03
C GLU A 118 4.59 -16.02 18.95
N ILE A 119 5.25 -14.98 18.45
CA ILE A 119 5.36 -13.69 19.16
C ILE A 119 3.98 -13.03 19.26
N ALA A 120 3.17 -13.09 18.21
CA ALA A 120 1.82 -12.54 18.22
C ALA A 120 0.89 -13.28 19.20
N ALA A 121 1.02 -14.60 19.31
CA ALA A 121 0.30 -15.37 20.32
C ALA A 121 0.68 -14.95 21.75
N TRP A 122 1.97 -14.73 22.01
CA TRP A 122 2.43 -14.16 23.28
C TRP A 122 1.83 -12.77 23.52
N VAL A 123 1.83 -11.89 22.52
CA VAL A 123 1.25 -10.53 22.61
C VAL A 123 -0.26 -10.58 22.91
N ALA A 124 -1.00 -11.49 22.28
CA ALA A 124 -2.42 -11.69 22.57
C ALA A 124 -2.63 -12.18 24.00
N ALA A 125 -1.84 -13.16 24.45
CA ALA A 125 -1.96 -13.73 25.80
C ALA A 125 -1.60 -12.74 26.92
N THR A 126 -0.56 -11.91 26.74
CA THR A 126 -0.03 -11.04 27.80
C THR A 126 -0.57 -9.61 27.76
N HIS A 127 -0.97 -9.13 26.57
CA HIS A 127 -1.46 -7.75 26.37
C HIS A 127 -2.87 -7.68 25.79
N GLY A 128 -3.48 -8.79 25.37
CA GLY A 128 -4.81 -8.80 24.76
C GLY A 128 -4.87 -8.01 23.45
N ILE A 129 -3.77 -7.97 22.70
CA ILE A 129 -3.71 -7.36 21.36
C ILE A 129 -3.74 -8.51 20.34
N GLU A 130 -4.81 -8.60 19.56
CA GLU A 130 -4.99 -9.68 18.59
C GLU A 130 -4.12 -9.50 17.35
N PRO A 131 -3.64 -10.59 16.72
CA PRO A 131 -2.88 -10.51 15.47
C PRO A 131 -3.73 -9.91 14.34
N SER A 132 -3.08 -9.17 13.44
CA SER A 132 -3.74 -8.51 12.32
C SER A 132 -3.03 -8.78 11.01
N ASP A 133 -3.78 -9.25 10.02
CA ASP A 133 -3.32 -9.36 8.63
C ASP A 133 -3.89 -8.23 7.73
N LEU A 134 -4.63 -7.29 8.31
CA LEU A 134 -5.41 -6.30 7.58
C LEU A 134 -4.55 -5.12 7.10
N LEU A 135 -4.78 -4.69 5.86
CA LEU A 135 -4.26 -3.43 5.31
C LEU A 135 -5.33 -2.35 5.41
N PHE A 136 -5.00 -1.26 6.08
CA PHE A 136 -5.89 -0.11 6.28
C PHE A 136 -5.44 1.09 5.47
N HIS A 137 -6.38 1.97 5.13
CA HIS A 137 -6.09 3.34 4.71
C HIS A 137 -6.39 4.36 5.81
N ALA A 138 -5.72 5.53 5.78
CA ALA A 138 -5.93 6.59 6.75
C ALA A 138 -7.32 7.22 6.60
N GLU A 139 -7.85 7.78 7.68
CA GLU A 139 -9.17 8.41 7.71
C GLU A 139 -9.24 9.59 6.71
N ARG A 140 -8.17 10.39 6.65
CA ARG A 140 -8.11 11.62 5.86
C ARG A 140 -7.53 11.43 4.45
N ASP A 141 -6.81 10.34 4.19
CA ASP A 141 -6.18 10.09 2.90
C ASP A 141 -6.09 8.59 2.58
N ARG A 142 -6.79 8.16 1.52
CA ARG A 142 -6.82 6.76 1.08
C ARG A 142 -5.46 6.26 0.56
N ARG A 143 -4.53 7.16 0.24
CA ARG A 143 -3.17 6.84 -0.21
C ARG A 143 -2.28 6.41 0.95
N HIS A 144 -2.60 6.78 2.19
CA HIS A 144 -1.77 6.47 3.34
C HIS A 144 -2.19 5.13 3.93
N LEU A 145 -1.29 4.16 3.88
CA LEU A 145 -1.59 2.76 4.15
C LEU A 145 -0.76 2.21 5.32
N ALA A 146 -1.34 1.29 6.08
CA ALA A 146 -0.64 0.60 7.15
C ALA A 146 -1.20 -0.81 7.38
N THR A 147 -0.31 -1.73 7.73
CA THR A 147 -0.62 -3.05 8.29
C THR A 147 0.09 -3.10 9.63
N PRO A 148 -0.61 -2.97 10.77
CA PRO A 148 -0.05 -3.29 12.07
C PRO A 148 -0.04 -4.81 12.26
N ASP A 149 0.94 -5.33 13.00
CA ASP A 149 1.08 -6.77 13.25
C ASP A 149 0.02 -7.26 14.26
N GLY A 150 -0.50 -6.35 15.10
CA GLY A 150 -1.67 -6.60 15.93
C GLY A 150 -2.45 -5.32 16.23
N LEU A 151 -3.71 -5.47 16.62
CA LEU A 151 -4.57 -4.36 17.03
C LEU A 151 -5.65 -4.78 18.02
N VAL A 152 -6.06 -3.84 18.88
CA VAL A 152 -7.21 -4.02 19.77
C VAL A 152 -7.93 -2.69 19.98
N ALA A 153 -9.25 -2.75 19.98
CA ALA A 153 -10.10 -1.66 20.45
C ALA A 153 -10.34 -1.81 21.94
N ARG A 154 -9.83 -0.86 22.73
CA ARG A 154 -10.06 -0.79 24.17
C ARG A 154 -11.40 -0.13 24.48
N SER A 155 -11.81 -0.21 25.75
CA SER A 155 -12.95 0.52 26.29
C SER A 155 -12.88 2.00 25.90
N GLY A 156 -13.97 2.55 25.35
CA GLY A 156 -14.00 3.92 24.82
C GLY A 156 -13.55 4.08 23.37
N GLY A 157 -13.29 2.98 22.64
CA GLY A 157 -13.02 3.00 21.20
C GLY A 157 -11.58 3.37 20.82
N LYS A 158 -10.70 3.54 21.81
CA LYS A 158 -9.28 3.83 21.62
C LYS A 158 -8.56 2.59 21.06
N LEU A 159 -7.75 2.79 20.03
CA LEU A 159 -6.96 1.73 19.43
C LEU A 159 -5.56 1.67 20.04
N GLU A 160 -5.12 0.45 20.35
CA GLU A 160 -3.73 0.10 20.60
C GLU A 160 -3.27 -0.87 19.52
N LEU A 161 -2.01 -0.75 19.10
CA LEU A 161 -1.42 -1.59 18.06
C LEU A 161 -0.26 -2.42 18.61
N ALA A 162 0.18 -3.42 17.86
CA ALA A 162 1.46 -4.10 18.05
C ALA A 162 2.30 -4.04 16.76
N GLU A 163 3.62 -3.98 16.94
CA GLU A 163 4.62 -4.06 15.88
C GLU A 163 5.73 -5.02 16.34
N ILE A 164 5.93 -6.11 15.59
CA ILE A 164 6.78 -7.25 15.93
C ILE A 164 8.04 -7.25 15.06
N LYS A 165 9.20 -7.51 15.67
CA LYS A 165 10.47 -7.66 14.95
C LYS A 165 11.29 -8.84 15.49
N THR A 166 11.98 -9.55 14.62
CA THR A 166 13.09 -10.42 15.01
C THR A 166 14.41 -9.71 14.74
N THR A 167 15.40 -9.86 15.62
CA THR A 167 16.69 -9.19 15.48
C THR A 167 17.85 -10.07 15.92
N ASN A 168 18.98 -9.98 15.24
CA ASN A 168 20.25 -10.57 15.70
C ASN A 168 21.09 -9.60 16.53
N LYS A 169 20.58 -8.38 16.78
CA LYS A 169 21.27 -7.33 17.53
C LYS A 169 20.42 -6.85 18.70
N PRO A 170 21.02 -6.63 19.88
CA PRO A 170 20.31 -6.01 20.99
C PRO A 170 19.99 -4.54 20.67
N PHE A 171 18.88 -4.04 21.22
CA PHE A 171 18.52 -2.63 21.12
C PHE A 171 18.81 -1.90 22.43
N ARG A 172 19.66 -0.87 22.37
CA ARG A 172 19.78 0.11 23.48
C ARG A 172 18.54 1.01 23.52
N SER A 173 18.07 1.41 22.35
CA SER A 173 16.83 2.16 22.12
C SER A 173 16.18 1.67 20.82
N ILE A 174 14.88 1.98 20.65
CA ILE A 174 14.15 1.60 19.44
C ILE A 174 14.75 2.36 18.24
N PRO A 175 15.21 1.65 17.19
CA PRO A 175 15.71 2.28 15.97
C PRO A 175 14.72 3.30 15.37
N ARG A 176 15.24 4.46 14.96
CA ARG A 176 14.44 5.53 14.34
C ARG A 176 13.54 5.08 13.18
N PRO A 177 13.98 4.19 12.26
CA PRO A 177 13.10 3.68 11.20
C PRO A 177 11.85 2.98 11.74
N TYR A 178 11.97 2.19 12.83
CA TYR A 178 10.83 1.53 13.44
C TYR A 178 9.91 2.52 14.15
N LEU A 179 10.46 3.55 14.81
CA LEU A 179 9.64 4.62 15.37
C LEU A 179 8.81 5.34 14.29
N ARG A 180 9.42 5.64 13.14
CA ARG A 180 8.69 6.23 12.00
C ARG A 180 7.59 5.31 11.47
N GLN A 181 7.87 4.01 11.38
CA GLN A 181 6.87 3.01 10.99
C GLN A 181 5.69 2.98 11.96
N ILE A 182 5.99 2.95 13.26
CA ILE A 182 5.01 2.92 14.35
C ILE A 182 4.14 4.16 14.36
N TRP A 183 4.75 5.36 14.36
CA TRP A 183 4.00 6.62 14.33
C TRP A 183 3.14 6.75 13.08
N TRP A 184 3.62 6.26 11.93
CA TRP A 184 2.79 6.19 10.72
C TRP A 184 1.58 5.25 10.88
N GLN A 185 1.75 4.05 11.45
CA GLN A 185 0.63 3.13 11.72
C GLN A 185 -0.38 3.77 12.68
N GLN A 186 0.09 4.43 13.74
CA GLN A 186 -0.77 5.16 14.69
C GLN A 186 -1.54 6.29 14.01
N TYR A 187 -0.91 7.04 13.11
CA TYR A 187 -1.58 8.04 12.29
C TYR A 187 -2.65 7.41 11.38
N VAL A 188 -2.31 6.33 10.66
CA VAL A 188 -3.24 5.70 9.73
C VAL A 188 -4.46 5.17 10.48
N LEU A 189 -4.30 4.48 11.60
CA LEU A 189 -5.44 3.91 12.32
C LEU A 189 -6.11 4.88 13.30
N GLY A 190 -5.43 5.94 13.75
CA GLY A 190 -5.90 6.78 14.86
C GLY A 190 -5.63 6.14 16.23
N ALA A 191 -4.54 5.38 16.36
CA ALA A 191 -4.16 4.71 17.60
C ALA A 191 -3.41 5.64 18.57
N GLU A 192 -3.54 5.37 19.87
CA GLU A 192 -2.92 6.16 20.95
C GLU A 192 -1.49 5.75 21.24
N ARG A 193 -1.19 4.46 21.07
CA ARG A 193 0.13 3.87 21.29
C ARG A 193 0.27 2.53 20.58
N THR A 194 1.51 2.09 20.44
CA THR A 194 1.87 0.79 19.86
C THR A 194 2.81 0.06 20.80
N LEU A 195 2.55 -1.22 21.05
CA LEU A 195 3.48 -2.12 21.70
C LEU A 195 4.53 -2.57 20.68
N PHE A 196 5.74 -2.06 20.80
CA PHE A 196 6.87 -2.54 20.01
C PHE A 196 7.46 -3.77 20.69
N VAL A 197 7.44 -4.90 20.00
CA VAL A 197 7.86 -6.21 20.52
C VAL A 197 9.00 -6.72 19.66
N TRP A 198 10.06 -7.22 20.28
CA TRP A 198 11.14 -7.86 19.55
C TRP A 198 11.65 -9.13 20.20
N GLU A 199 12.00 -10.08 19.35
CA GLU A 199 12.70 -11.30 19.74
C GLU A 199 14.14 -11.22 19.25
N GLN A 200 15.09 -11.26 20.19
CA GLN A 200 16.50 -11.39 19.84
C GLN A 200 16.86 -12.86 19.61
N HIS A 201 17.61 -13.13 18.56
CA HIS A 201 18.08 -14.47 18.22
C HIS A 201 19.59 -14.51 17.93
N ASP A 202 20.21 -15.67 18.13
CA ASP A 202 21.53 -16.00 17.60
C ASP A 202 21.41 -17.26 16.71
N GLY A 203 21.96 -17.20 15.50
CA GLY A 203 21.82 -18.31 14.54
C GLY A 203 20.37 -18.73 14.24
N PHE A 204 19.41 -17.79 14.30
CA PHE A 204 17.96 -18.04 14.17
C PHE A 204 17.32 -18.82 15.33
N VAL A 205 17.99 -18.89 16.48
CA VAL A 205 17.48 -19.44 17.73
C VAL A 205 17.20 -18.30 18.70
N PRO A 206 15.97 -18.17 19.25
CA PRO A 206 15.66 -17.15 20.26
C PRO A 206 16.60 -17.23 21.46
N LEU A 207 17.06 -16.08 21.95
CA LEU A 207 17.97 -16.00 23.11
C LEU A 207 17.26 -16.06 24.47
N ARG A 208 15.95 -15.86 24.47
CA ARG A 208 15.09 -15.78 25.66
C ARG A 208 13.81 -16.55 25.40
N ASP A 209 13.18 -17.03 26.47
CA ASP A 209 11.89 -17.72 26.41
C ASP A 209 10.74 -16.79 26.00
N GLU A 210 10.86 -15.50 26.35
CA GLU A 210 9.89 -14.46 26.04
C GLU A 210 10.52 -13.31 25.25
N PRO A 211 9.76 -12.67 24.33
CA PRO A 211 10.22 -11.48 23.64
C PRO A 211 10.31 -10.28 24.59
N GLU A 212 11.11 -9.29 24.21
CA GLU A 212 11.14 -8.01 24.91
C GLU A 212 10.12 -7.05 24.29
N CYS A 213 9.59 -6.11 25.08
CA CYS A 213 8.64 -5.12 24.56
C CYS A 213 8.79 -3.73 25.20
N ARG A 214 8.34 -2.71 24.48
CA ARG A 214 8.21 -1.32 24.97
C ARG A 214 7.00 -0.64 24.33
N TRP A 215 6.27 0.13 25.12
CA TRP A 215 5.24 1.02 24.60
C TRP A 215 5.87 2.23 23.89
N VAL A 216 5.30 2.58 22.74
CA VAL A 216 5.60 3.81 22.00
C VAL A 216 4.32 4.62 21.92
N ASP A 217 4.29 5.72 22.64
CA ASP A 217 3.16 6.65 22.62
C ASP A 217 3.14 7.47 21.32
N ARG A 218 1.94 7.93 21.00
CA ARG A 218 1.69 8.82 19.88
C ARG A 218 2.46 10.14 20.03
N ASP A 219 3.18 10.50 18.97
CA ASP A 219 3.86 11.79 18.84
C ASP A 219 3.32 12.51 17.60
N ASP A 220 2.37 13.43 17.81
CA ASP A 220 1.73 14.16 16.72
C ASP A 220 2.70 15.08 15.96
N ALA A 221 3.79 15.54 16.60
CA ALA A 221 4.79 16.37 15.95
C ALA A 221 5.65 15.55 14.99
N GLU A 222 6.07 14.34 15.38
CA GLU A 222 6.76 13.42 14.47
C GLU A 222 5.82 12.92 13.36
N ILE A 223 4.56 12.61 13.68
CA ILE A 223 3.54 12.25 12.68
C ILE A 223 3.38 13.34 11.63
N ALA A 224 3.28 14.61 12.03
CA ALA A 224 3.14 15.73 11.10
C ALA A 224 4.31 15.81 10.11
N LYS A 225 5.54 15.58 10.59
CA LYS A 225 6.74 15.52 9.71
C LYS A 225 6.66 14.37 8.72
N LEU A 226 6.22 13.19 9.16
CA LEU A 226 6.08 12.02 8.29
C LEU A 226 5.01 12.22 7.21
N VAL A 227 3.89 12.85 7.56
CA VAL A 227 2.83 13.20 6.60
C VAL A 227 3.36 14.18 5.56
N ALA A 228 4.15 15.18 5.95
CA ALA A 228 4.80 16.10 5.00
C ALA A 228 5.77 15.36 4.05
N LEU A 229 6.62 14.48 4.58
CA LEU A 229 7.54 13.67 3.76
C LEU A 229 6.79 12.72 2.81
N ALA A 230 5.66 12.18 3.23
CA ALA A 230 4.79 11.37 2.38
C ALA A 230 4.15 12.20 1.26
N ALA A 231 3.74 13.45 1.55
CA ALA A 231 3.22 14.37 0.55
C ALA A 231 4.28 14.69 -0.52
N ASP A 232 5.52 14.95 -0.11
CA ASP A 232 6.64 15.17 -1.04
C ASP A 232 6.88 13.94 -1.93
N LEU A 233 6.81 12.73 -1.37
CA LEU A 233 6.93 11.48 -2.11
C LEU A 233 5.80 11.32 -3.14
N ILE A 234 4.56 11.61 -2.75
CA ILE A 234 3.39 11.54 -3.65
C ILE A 234 3.55 12.53 -4.80
N GLU A 235 3.98 13.76 -4.52
CA GLU A 235 4.19 14.78 -5.54
C GLU A 235 5.29 14.37 -6.52
N LEU A 236 6.40 13.81 -6.03
CA LEU A 236 7.46 13.30 -6.90
C LEU A 236 6.97 12.16 -7.79
N LEU A 237 6.17 11.23 -7.26
CA LEU A 237 5.55 10.14 -8.05
C LEU A 237 4.60 10.69 -9.11
N ARG A 238 3.80 11.70 -8.78
CA ARG A 238 2.89 12.37 -9.72
C ARG A 238 3.66 13.03 -10.86
N GLN A 239 4.73 13.76 -10.56
CA GLN A 239 5.57 14.40 -11.59
C GLN A 239 6.21 13.37 -12.53
N ALA A 240 6.81 12.32 -11.97
CA ALA A 240 7.48 11.27 -12.74
C ALA A 240 6.53 10.51 -13.68
N THR A 241 5.28 10.33 -13.27
CA THR A 241 4.27 9.60 -14.05
C THR A 241 3.56 10.48 -15.06
N SER A 242 3.42 11.78 -14.78
CA SER A 242 2.83 12.76 -15.71
C SER A 242 3.77 13.07 -16.89
N ALA A 243 5.08 13.09 -16.67
CA ALA A 243 6.09 13.35 -17.72
C ALA A 243 6.22 12.22 -18.76
N GLY A 244 5.65 11.03 -18.49
CA GLY A 244 5.66 9.88 -19.40
C GLY A 244 4.38 9.70 -20.23
N ALA A 245 3.37 10.55 -20.05
CA ALA A 245 2.15 10.49 -20.85
C ALA A 245 2.37 11.19 -22.21
N PRO A 246 2.10 10.54 -23.36
CA PRO A 246 2.16 11.24 -24.64
C PRO A 246 1.15 12.38 -24.62
N ALA A 247 1.58 13.58 -25.04
CA ALA A 247 0.69 14.72 -25.21
C ALA A 247 -0.47 14.28 -26.12
N THR A 248 -1.69 14.28 -25.59
CA THR A 248 -2.89 14.20 -26.41
C THR A 248 -2.88 15.40 -27.32
N VAL A 249 -2.49 15.19 -28.58
CA VAL A 249 -2.62 16.19 -29.64
C VAL A 249 -4.12 16.39 -29.82
N SER A 250 -4.64 17.47 -29.26
CA SER A 250 -5.95 17.98 -29.59
C SER A 250 -5.92 18.41 -31.05
N VAL A 251 -6.46 17.59 -31.94
CA VAL A 251 -6.80 18.01 -33.30
C VAL A 251 -7.92 19.04 -33.14
N THR A 252 -7.55 20.32 -33.19
CA THR A 252 -8.46 21.41 -33.47
C THR A 252 -8.99 21.22 -34.88
N GLU A 253 -10.21 20.72 -35.01
CA GLU A 253 -10.96 20.75 -36.27
C GLU A 253 -11.45 22.19 -36.48
N ALA A 254 -10.66 22.96 -37.22
CA ALA A 254 -11.02 24.29 -37.66
C ALA A 254 -11.73 24.22 -39.02
N GLY A 255 -13.05 24.41 -38.99
CA GLY A 255 -13.77 25.21 -39.97
C GLY A 255 -14.09 24.60 -41.34
N ALA A 256 -15.37 24.29 -41.56
CA ALA A 256 -16.02 24.53 -42.85
C ALA A 256 -17.40 25.14 -42.61
N ALA A 257 -17.50 26.43 -42.94
CA ALA A 257 -18.68 27.25 -42.81
C ALA A 257 -19.70 26.95 -43.93
N SER A 258 -20.96 26.81 -43.50
CA SER A 258 -22.22 27.29 -44.12
C SER A 258 -22.21 27.79 -45.58
N GLY A 259 -23.02 27.14 -46.42
CA GLY A 259 -23.59 27.68 -47.66
C GLY A 259 -25.13 27.75 -47.58
N PRO A 260 -25.80 28.77 -48.16
CA PRO A 260 -27.24 28.99 -47.96
C PRO A 260 -28.12 28.34 -49.03
N ALA A 261 -29.42 28.48 -48.77
CA ALA A 261 -30.56 27.71 -49.25
C ALA A 261 -31.08 28.00 -50.69
N ALA A 262 -31.89 27.03 -51.12
CA ALA A 262 -33.10 27.12 -51.95
C ALA A 262 -33.00 27.40 -53.46
N SER A 263 -33.47 26.42 -54.25
CA SER A 263 -34.08 26.66 -55.56
C SER A 263 -35.04 25.52 -55.91
N THR A 264 -36.21 25.94 -56.37
CA THR A 264 -37.48 25.25 -56.59
C THR A 264 -37.46 24.44 -57.91
N THR A 265 -38.12 23.28 -57.94
CA THR A 265 -38.63 22.64 -59.17
C THR A 265 -39.75 23.50 -59.80
N PRO A 266 -40.22 23.33 -61.06
CA PRO A 266 -40.40 22.06 -61.79
C PRO A 266 -40.20 22.10 -63.33
N THR A 267 -40.46 20.94 -63.95
CA THR A 267 -40.99 20.74 -65.33
C THR A 267 -40.00 20.29 -66.40
N GLY A 268 -40.33 19.18 -67.07
CA GLY A 268 -39.93 18.95 -68.46
C GLY A 268 -39.36 17.59 -68.82
N MET A 269 -40.24 16.61 -68.99
CA MET A 269 -40.35 15.74 -70.18
C MET A 269 -39.09 15.10 -70.82
N ARG A 270 -39.08 13.75 -70.82
CA ARG A 270 -38.50 12.75 -71.76
C ARG A 270 -37.59 13.25 -72.89
N VAL A 271 -36.46 12.55 -73.16
CA VAL A 271 -36.25 11.66 -74.33
C VAL A 271 -35.11 10.65 -74.04
N SER A 272 -35.26 9.45 -74.59
CA SER A 272 -34.30 8.35 -74.66
C SER A 272 -33.17 8.55 -75.69
N ALA A 273 -32.14 7.69 -75.55
CA ALA A 273 -31.35 7.02 -76.59
C ALA A 273 -29.96 7.55 -77.00
N THR A 274 -28.99 6.63 -76.87
CA THR A 274 -27.76 6.41 -77.69
C THR A 274 -26.68 7.50 -77.66
N ALA A 275 -25.38 7.22 -77.55
CA ALA A 275 -24.56 6.00 -77.66
C ALA A 275 -23.36 6.10 -76.69
#